data_AF-A0A8J3T6N1-F1
#
_entry.id   AF-A0A8J3T6N1-F1
#
_cell.length_a   1.000
_cell.length_b   1.000
_cell.length_c   1.000
_cell.angle_alpha   90.00
_cell.angle_beta   90.00
_cell.angle_gamma   90.00
#
_symmetry.space_group_name_H-M   'P 1'
#
loop_
_entity.id
_entity.type
_entity.pdbx_description
1 polymer ?
#
loop_
_entity_poly.entity_id
_entity_poly.type
_entity_poly.pdbx_seq_one_letter_code
_entity_poly.pdbx_strand_id
1 'polypeptide(L)'
;MTRRPRCPDWCAGGHRCGLGEHRSDPISITIPGAGTAVLTRVRAADGTDHADIRLSAALPADEPAARLRLAALLTHLRTLIGPPRAARRAA
;
A
#
# COMPACT_ATOMS: atom_id res chain seq x y z
N MET A 1 33.74 2.22 -3.91
CA MET A 1 32.60 2.96 -4.50
C MET A 1 31.36 2.08 -4.41
N THR A 2 30.50 2.30 -3.43
CA THR A 2 29.21 1.59 -3.31
C THR A 2 28.33 2.01 -4.48
N ARG A 3 27.90 1.02 -5.29
CA ARG A 3 26.98 1.23 -6.42
C ARG A 3 25.69 1.82 -5.84
N ARG A 4 25.40 3.10 -6.10
CA ARG A 4 24.08 3.68 -5.78
C ARG A 4 23.02 2.74 -6.36
N PRO A 5 22.01 2.31 -5.59
CA PRO A 5 20.87 1.58 -6.15
C PRO A 5 20.34 2.41 -7.32
N ARG A 6 20.25 1.81 -8.51
CA ARG A 6 19.64 2.50 -9.64
C ARG A 6 18.20 2.80 -9.26
N CYS A 7 17.79 4.04 -9.45
CA CYS A 7 16.40 4.44 -9.27
C CYS A 7 15.53 3.56 -10.18
N PRO A 8 14.53 2.84 -9.66
CA PRO A 8 13.63 2.06 -10.50
C PRO A 8 12.79 2.97 -11.41
N ASP A 9 12.43 2.50 -12.61
CA ASP A 9 11.68 3.30 -13.59
C ASP A 9 10.27 3.71 -13.10
N TRP A 10 9.71 2.98 -12.14
CA TRP A 10 8.43 3.31 -11.50
C TRP A 10 8.53 4.41 -10.44
N CYS A 11 9.74 4.82 -10.06
CA CYS A 11 9.94 5.79 -9.00
C CYS A 11 9.55 7.20 -9.47
N ALA A 12 8.67 7.86 -8.71
CA ALA A 12 8.20 9.20 -9.03
C ALA A 12 9.25 10.30 -8.82
N GLY A 13 10.37 10.00 -8.15
CA GLY A 13 11.49 10.93 -7.95
C GLY A 13 11.23 12.14 -7.02
N GLY A 14 9.96 12.44 -6.70
CA GLY A 14 9.55 13.62 -5.92
C GLY A 14 9.99 13.66 -4.45
N HIS A 15 10.55 12.57 -3.92
CA HIS A 15 11.06 12.46 -2.55
C HIS A 15 12.59 12.63 -2.47
N ARG A 16 13.30 12.86 -3.59
CA ARG A 16 14.78 12.83 -3.68
C ARG A 16 15.32 11.54 -3.03
N CYS A 17 15.42 10.46 -3.81
CA CYS A 17 15.77 9.08 -3.40
C CYS A 17 17.13 8.91 -2.67
N GLY A 18 17.77 9.98 -2.21
CA GLY A 18 19.02 9.98 -1.43
C GLY A 18 18.92 9.40 -0.01
N LEU A 19 17.72 9.01 0.44
CA LEU A 19 17.50 8.33 1.71
C LEU A 19 17.39 6.79 1.57
N GLY A 20 17.62 6.25 0.37
CA GLY A 20 17.56 4.80 0.10
C GLY A 20 16.14 4.26 -0.10
N GLU A 21 15.10 5.04 0.18
CA GLU A 21 13.72 4.69 -0.13
C GLU A 21 13.32 5.20 -1.53
N HIS A 22 12.59 4.35 -2.27
CA HIS A 22 11.94 4.72 -3.53
C HIS A 22 10.42 4.57 -3.41
N ARG A 23 9.67 5.58 -3.84
CA ARG A 23 8.19 5.58 -3.88
C ARG A 23 7.65 5.84 -5.29
N SER A 24 6.60 5.13 -5.68
CA SER A 24 5.87 5.39 -6.93
C SER A 24 4.96 6.61 -6.79
N ASP A 25 4.36 7.05 -7.90
CA ASP A 25 3.19 7.91 -7.82
C ASP A 25 2.05 7.15 -7.12
N PRO A 26 1.27 7.83 -6.25
CA PRO A 26 0.17 7.20 -5.56
C PRO A 26 -0.99 6.92 -6.52
N ILE A 27 -1.52 5.70 -6.46
CA ILE A 27 -2.76 5.32 -7.16
C ILE A 27 -3.90 5.50 -6.15
N SER A 28 -4.88 6.33 -6.48
CA SER A 28 -6.01 6.63 -5.58
C SER A 28 -7.32 6.15 -6.18
N ILE A 29 -8.18 5.58 -5.33
CA ILE A 29 -9.58 5.30 -5.65
C ILE A 29 -10.47 6.00 -4.62
N THR A 30 -11.57 6.59 -5.08
CA THR A 30 -12.59 7.18 -4.22
C THR A 30 -13.95 6.64 -4.62
N ILE A 31 -14.69 6.17 -3.62
CA ILE A 31 -16.06 5.72 -3.78
C ILE A 31 -16.94 6.73 -3.02
N PRO A 32 -17.74 7.55 -3.73
CA PRO A 32 -18.58 8.57 -3.11
C PRO A 32 -19.44 8.01 -1.98
N GLY A 33 -19.43 8.66 -0.83
CA GLY A 33 -20.17 8.24 0.37
C GLY A 33 -19.60 7.01 1.11
N ALA A 34 -18.61 6.31 0.55
CA ALA A 34 -18.06 5.09 1.15
C ALA A 34 -16.62 5.23 1.65
N GLY A 35 -15.74 5.89 0.90
CA GLY A 35 -14.35 6.07 1.33
C GLY A 35 -13.34 6.29 0.22
N THR A 36 -12.07 6.31 0.60
CA THR A 36 -10.91 6.51 -0.28
C THR A 36 -9.80 5.53 0.10
N ALA A 37 -9.13 4.97 -0.90
CA ALA A 37 -7.90 4.19 -0.72
C ALA A 37 -6.78 4.77 -1.59
N VAL A 38 -5.59 4.84 -1.03
CA VAL A 38 -4.37 5.26 -1.71
C VAL A 38 -3.34 4.14 -1.60
N LEU A 39 -2.80 3.72 -2.74
CA LEU A 39 -1.80 2.68 -2.87
C LEU A 39 -0.50 3.30 -3.39
N THR A 40 0.61 3.03 -2.72
CA THR A 40 1.95 3.44 -3.17
C THR A 40 2.87 2.23 -3.14
N ARG A 41 3.57 1.97 -4.24
CA ARG A 41 4.66 0.99 -4.23
C ARG A 41 5.88 1.64 -3.59
N VAL A 42 6.48 0.94 -2.62
CA VAL A 42 7.65 1.41 -1.90
C VAL A 42 8.74 0.34 -2.00
N ARG A 43 9.98 0.79 -2.23
CA ARG A 43 11.20 0.01 -2.01
C ARG A 43 11.92 0.64 -0.83
N ALA A 44 12.03 -0.09 0.27
CA ALA A 44 12.76 0.36 1.44
C ALA A 44 14.28 0.39 1.19
N ALA A 45 15.02 1.01 2.11
CA ALA A 45 16.48 1.14 2.03
C ALA A 45 17.22 -0.21 2.04
N ASP A 46 16.60 -1.26 2.59
CA ASP A 46 17.10 -2.64 2.57
C ASP A 46 16.87 -3.36 1.22
N GLY A 47 16.17 -2.70 0.28
CA GLY A 47 15.82 -3.23 -1.04
C GLY A 47 14.49 -3.99 -1.08
N THR A 48 13.77 -4.12 0.03
CA THR A 48 12.49 -4.83 0.11
C THR A 48 11.36 -4.01 -0.52
N ASP A 49 10.67 -4.61 -1.49
CA ASP A 49 9.46 -4.04 -2.09
C ASP A 49 8.22 -4.36 -1.25
N HIS A 50 7.41 -3.34 -0.96
CA HIS A 50 6.11 -3.48 -0.30
C HIS A 50 5.10 -2.47 -0.85
N ALA A 51 3.83 -2.72 -0.53
CA ALA A 51 2.74 -1.82 -0.85
C ALA A 51 2.33 -1.06 0.41
N ASP A 52 2.42 0.26 0.35
CA ASP A 52 1.85 1.14 1.37
C ASP A 52 0.39 1.44 1.00
N ILE A 53 -0.51 1.17 1.93
CA ILE A 53 -1.95 1.37 1.77
C ILE A 53 -2.43 2.36 2.83
N ARG A 54 -3.01 3.47 2.40
CA ARG A 54 -3.78 4.37 3.26
C ARG A 54 -5.25 4.25 2.90
N LEU A 55 -6.06 3.80 3.85
CA LEU A 55 -7.50 3.61 3.69
C LEU A 55 -8.27 4.55 4.62
N SER A 56 -9.35 5.13 4.13
CA SER A 56 -10.34 5.84 4.93
C SER A 56 -11.73 5.39 4.50
N ALA A 57 -12.55 4.93 5.44
CA ALA A 57 -13.87 4.40 5.17
C ALA A 57 -14.91 5.11 6.04
N ALA A 58 -16.07 5.42 5.46
CA ALA A 58 -17.22 5.88 6.21
C ALA A 58 -17.67 4.78 7.19
N LEU A 59 -18.09 5.19 8.39
CA LEU A 59 -18.64 4.31 9.42
C LEU A 59 -20.13 4.63 9.64
N PRO A 60 -20.95 3.62 10.02
CA PRO A 60 -22.27 3.85 10.57
C PRO A 60 -22.23 4.82 11.76
N ALA A 61 -23.32 5.57 11.95
CA ALA A 61 -23.45 6.47 13.09
C ALA A 61 -23.69 5.70 14.40
N ASP A 62 -24.24 4.48 14.33
CA ASP A 62 -24.43 3.63 15.49
C ASP A 62 -23.13 2.91 15.85
N GLU A 63 -22.71 3.04 17.10
CA GLU A 63 -21.46 2.48 17.60
C GLU A 63 -21.37 0.95 17.44
N PRO A 64 -22.42 0.15 17.71
CA PRO A 64 -22.36 -1.29 17.50
C PRO A 64 -22.06 -1.69 16.05
N ALA A 65 -22.75 -1.11 15.05
CA ALA A 65 -22.46 -1.42 13.65
C ALA A 65 -21.12 -0.82 13.19
N ALA A 66 -20.70 0.33 13.73
CA ALA A 66 -19.37 0.87 13.47
C ALA A 66 -18.27 -0.12 13.89
N ARG A 67 -18.39 -0.73 15.07
CA ARG A 67 -17.46 -1.76 15.55
C ARG A 67 -17.48 -3.03 14.68
N LEU A 68 -18.67 -3.49 14.29
CA LEU A 68 -18.80 -4.64 13.38
C LEU A 68 -18.16 -4.35 12.01
N ARG A 69 -18.35 -3.15 11.47
CA ARG A 69 -17.71 -2.72 10.23
C ARG A 69 -16.20 -2.67 10.34
N LEU A 70 -15.65 -2.14 11.43
CA LEU A 70 -14.20 -2.13 11.68
C LEU A 70 -13.63 -3.54 11.76
N ALA A 71 -14.33 -4.46 12.45
CA ALA A 71 -13.93 -5.86 12.52
C ALA A 71 -13.93 -6.52 11.12
N ALA A 72 -14.95 -6.26 10.30
CA ALA A 72 -15.02 -6.75 8.93
C ALA A 72 -13.88 -6.20 8.06
N LEU A 73 -13.60 -4.89 8.15
CA LEU A 73 -12.48 -4.26 7.45
C LEU A 73 -11.14 -4.89 7.83
N LEU A 74 -10.88 -5.12 9.12
CA LEU A 74 -9.68 -5.80 9.58
C LEU A 74 -9.56 -7.22 9.04
N THR A 75 -10.67 -7.97 8.99
CA THR A 75 -10.69 -9.32 8.40
C THR A 75 -10.32 -9.29 6.92
N HIS A 76 -10.90 -8.38 6.14
CA HIS A 76 -10.57 -8.23 4.72
C HIS A 76 -9.12 -7.79 4.50
N LEU A 77 -8.61 -6.84 5.29
CA LEU A 77 -7.21 -6.41 5.20
C LEU A 77 -6.24 -7.56 5.49
N ARG A 78 -6.52 -8.41 6.49
CA ARG A 78 -5.71 -9.61 6.77
C ARG A 78 -5.65 -10.56 5.57
N THR A 79 -6.75 -10.73 4.85
CA THR A 79 -6.77 -11.54 3.62
C THR A 79 -5.93 -10.89 2.52
N LEU A 80 -5.97 -9.56 2.40
CA LEU A 80 -5.22 -8.81 1.38
C LEU A 80 -3.71 -8.79 1.62
N ILE A 81 -3.27 -8.63 2.87
CA ILE A 81 -1.83 -8.58 3.24
C ILE A 81 -1.24 -9.95 3.56
N GLY A 82 -2.03 -11.02 3.41
CA GLY A 82 -1.53 -12.38 3.54
C GLY A 82 -0.33 -12.61 2.61
N PRO A 83 0.52 -13.61 2.90
CA PRO A 83 1.71 -13.87 2.10
C PRO A 83 1.33 -13.96 0.62
N PRO A 84 2.09 -13.29 -0.28
CA PRO A 84 1.78 -13.33 -1.69
C PRO A 84 1.72 -14.80 -2.10
N ARG A 85 0.63 -15.22 -2.73
CA ARG A 85 0.61 -16.51 -3.41
C ARG A 85 1.82 -16.51 -4.34
N ALA A 86 2.78 -17.40 -4.10
CA ALA A 86 3.96 -17.50 -4.94
C ALA A 86 3.47 -17.66 -6.38
N ALA A 87 3.81 -16.70 -7.24
CA ALA A 87 3.58 -16.86 -8.67
C ALA A 87 4.31 -18.15 -9.07
N ARG A 88 3.58 -19.14 -9.63
CA ARG A 88 4.24 -20.29 -10.26
C ARG A 88 5.19 -19.69 -11.29
N ARG A 89 6.49 -19.95 -11.17
CA ARG A 89 7.46 -19.57 -12.19
C ARG A 89 6.97 -20.19 -13.51
N ALA A 90 6.71 -19.35 -14.52
CA ALA A 90 6.64 -19.82 -15.88
C ALA A 90 8.07 -20.31 -16.23
N ALA A 91 8.17 -21.57 -16.63
CA ALA A 91 9.39 -22.20 -17.10
C ALA A 91 9.69 -21.75 -18.54
#